data_AF-A0A961XZ50-F1
#
_entry.id   AF-A0A961XZ50-F1
#
_cell.length_a   1.000
_cell.length_b   1.000
_cell.length_c   1.000
_cell.angle_alpha   90.00
_cell.angle_beta   90.00
_cell.angle_gamma   90.00
#
_symmetry.space_group_name_H-M   'P 1'
#
loop_
_entity.id
_entity.type
_entity.pdbx_description
1 polymer ?
#
loop_
_entity_poly.entity_id
_entity_poly.type
_entity_poly.pdbx_seq_one_letter_code
_entity_poly.pdbx_strand_id
1 'polypeptide(L)' 'QWKDAPKEYGPHKTLYNRFRRWTELGVFDRIFSHLATNDGRPDTMMIDATHLKAHRTASSLLKGGYFPAISAARKAG' A
#
# COMPACT_ATOMS: atom_id res chain seq x y z
N GLN A 1 2.00 -0.31 -5.60
CA GLN A 1 1.96 -1.79 -5.80
C GLN A 1 2.36 -2.45 -4.48
N TRP A 2 1.95 -3.69 -4.16
CA TRP A 2 2.41 -4.37 -2.93
C TRP A 2 3.95 -4.41 -2.76
N LYS A 3 4.68 -4.21 -3.87
CA LYS A 3 6.13 -4.02 -3.96
C LYS A 3 6.69 -2.83 -3.19
N ASP A 4 5.86 -1.82 -2.98
CA ASP A 4 6.25 -0.58 -2.29
C ASP A 4 6.05 -0.70 -0.77
N ALA A 5 5.49 -1.81 -0.30
CA ALA A 5 5.34 -2.08 1.13
C ALA A 5 6.72 -2.26 1.79
N PRO A 6 6.91 -1.77 3.04
CA PRO A 6 8.12 -1.99 3.81
C PRO A 6 8.55 -3.46 3.86
N LYS A 7 9.86 -3.69 3.75
CA LYS A 7 10.43 -5.06 3.69
C LYS A 7 10.16 -5.87 4.96
N GLU A 8 9.97 -5.21 6.10
CA GLU A 8 9.59 -5.81 7.38
C GLU A 8 8.28 -6.62 7.32
N TYR A 9 7.38 -6.30 6.38
CA TYR A 9 6.14 -7.06 6.18
C TYR A 9 6.33 -8.35 5.35
N GLY A 10 7.56 -8.59 4.87
CA GLY A 10 7.92 -9.79 4.13
C GLY A 10 7.52 -9.75 2.65
N PRO A 11 7.47 -10.92 1.98
CA PRO A 11 7.26 -10.99 0.54
C PRO A 11 5.92 -10.39 0.09
N HIS A 12 5.95 -9.59 -0.97
CA HIS A 12 4.77 -8.88 -1.49
C HIS A 12 3.59 -9.81 -1.86
N LYS A 13 3.88 -11.04 -2.33
CA LYS A 13 2.84 -12.04 -2.60
C LYS A 13 2.14 -12.51 -1.32
N THR A 14 2.88 -12.62 -0.23
CA THR A 14 2.35 -12.97 1.09
C THR A 14 1.42 -11.87 1.62
N LEU A 15 1.83 -10.61 1.48
CA LEU A 15 0.99 -9.45 1.81
C LEU A 15 -0.33 -9.45 1.04
N TYR A 16 -0.28 -9.58 -0.29
CA TYR A 16 -1.48 -9.66 -1.12
C TYR A 16 -2.39 -10.81 -0.72
N ASN A 17 -1.82 -12.01 -0.50
CA ASN A 17 -2.61 -13.18 -0.11
C ASN A 17 -3.28 -13.01 1.26
N ARG A 18 -2.60 -12.38 2.22
CA ARG A 18 -3.19 -12.07 3.54
C ARG A 18 -4.33 -11.07 3.39
N PHE A 19 -4.11 -9.98 2.65
CA PHE A 19 -5.14 -8.98 2.37
C PHE A 19 -6.38 -9.63 1.76
N ARG A 20 -6.22 -10.40 0.67
CA ARG A 20 -7.32 -11.09 -0.01
C ARG A 20 -8.07 -12.03 0.94
N ARG A 21 -7.37 -12.84 1.73
CA ARG A 21 -7.98 -13.73 2.73
C ARG A 21 -8.77 -12.94 3.79
N TRP A 22 -8.23 -11.83 4.27
CA TRP A 22 -8.92 -10.98 5.24
C TRP A 22 -10.17 -10.32 4.67
N THR A 23 -10.11 -9.87 3.41
CA THR A 23 -11.28 -9.37 2.68
C THR A 23 -12.36 -10.44 2.59
N GLU A 24 -12.02 -11.66 2.16
CA GLU A 24 -13.00 -12.76 2.05
C GLU A 24 -13.56 -13.21 3.39
N LEU A 25 -12.75 -13.16 4.45
CA LEU A 25 -13.18 -13.47 5.81
C LEU A 25 -13.98 -12.33 6.47
N GLY A 26 -14.23 -11.22 5.77
CA GLY A 26 -14.95 -10.06 6.30
C GLY A 26 -14.24 -9.38 7.48
N VAL A 27 -12.91 -9.48 7.56
CA VAL A 27 -12.14 -8.90 8.68
C VAL A 27 -12.31 -7.39 8.72
N PHE A 28 -12.23 -6.74 7.56
CA PHE A 28 -12.37 -5.29 7.47
C PHE A 28 -13.79 -4.83 7.83
N ASP A 29 -14.81 -5.58 7.44
CA ASP A 29 -16.21 -5.27 7.79
C ASP A 29 -16.43 -5.35 9.30
N ARG A 30 -15.86 -6.36 9.97
CA ARG A 30 -15.90 -6.47 11.42
C ARG A 30 -15.19 -5.32 12.12
N ILE A 31 -13.99 -4.95 11.66
CA ILE A 31 -13.25 -3.80 12.21
C ILE A 31 -14.10 -2.52 12.06
N PHE A 32 -14.63 -2.28 10.87
CA PHE A 32 -15.46 -1.11 10.59
C PHE A 32 -16.71 -1.08 11.46
N SER A 33 -17.39 -2.22 11.60
CA SER A 33 -18.61 -2.34 12.43
C SER A 33 -18.33 -2.05 13.90
N HIS A 34 -17.19 -2.53 14.44
CA HIS A 34 -16.76 -2.26 15.82
C HIS A 34 -16.38 -0.79 16.03
N LEU A 35 -15.69 -0.17 15.07
CA LEU A 35 -15.36 1.25 15.15
C LEU A 35 -16.62 2.12 15.08
N ALA A 36 -17.57 1.76 14.22
CA ALA A 36 -18.83 2.49 14.06
C ALA A 36 -19.80 2.34 15.25
N THR A 37 -19.59 1.36 16.15
CA THR A 37 -20.48 1.14 17.30
C THR A 37 -20.14 2.01 18.51
N ASN A 38 -18.92 2.53 18.62
CA ASN A 38 -18.48 3.25 19.81
C ASN A 38 -19.13 4.63 19.96
N ASP A 39 -19.62 5.23 18.87
CA ASP A 39 -20.04 6.64 18.84
C ASP A 39 -21.55 6.82 18.60
N GLY A 40 -22.33 5.72 18.60
CA GLY A 40 -23.76 5.73 18.29
C GLY A 40 -24.05 6.01 16.80
N ARG A 41 -25.33 6.22 16.46
CA ARG A 41 -25.69 6.59 15.08
C ARG A 41 -25.32 8.06 14.86
N PRO A 42 -24.44 8.39 13.89
CA PRO A 42 -24.13 9.78 13.62
C PRO A 42 -25.35 10.51 13.04
N ASP A 43 -25.58 11.74 13.46
CA ASP A 43 -26.64 12.61 12.91
C ASP A 43 -26.37 12.96 11.43
N THR A 44 -25.13 12.82 10.97
CA THR A 44 -24.71 13.05 9.59
C THR A 44 -23.67 12.02 9.18
N MET A 45 -23.93 11.29 8.09
CA MET A 45 -22.98 10.34 7.50
C MET A 45 -22.23 11.01 6.34
N MET A 46 -20.92 11.19 6.48
CA MET A 46 -20.06 11.71 5.41
C MET A 46 -19.39 10.54 4.70
N ILE A 47 -19.68 10.36 3.41
CA ILE A 47 -19.03 9.38 2.54
C ILE A 47 -18.18 10.17 1.54
N ASP A 48 -16.87 9.99 1.59
CA ASP A 48 -15.97 10.48 0.56
C ASP A 48 -15.25 9.33 -0.15
N ALA A 49 -14.75 9.62 -1.35
CA ALA A 49 -13.86 8.73 -2.08
C ALA A 49 -12.77 9.55 -2.74
N THR A 50 -11.52 9.35 -2.32
CA THR A 50 -10.38 10.03 -2.92
C THR A 50 -9.62 9.08 -3.84
N HIS A 51 -9.51 9.44 -5.11
CA HIS A 51 -8.74 8.68 -6.10
C HIS A 51 -7.41 9.39 -6.40
N LEU A 52 -6.29 8.78 -5.99
CA LEU A 52 -4.95 9.27 -6.31
C LEU A 52 -4.43 8.61 -7.59
N LYS A 53 -4.43 9.36 -8.69
CA LYS A 53 -3.80 8.92 -9.94
C LYS A 53 -2.30 9.21 -9.89
N ALA A 54 -1.48 8.16 -9.86
CA ALA A 54 -0.04 8.31 -9.99
C ALA A 54 0.32 8.87 -11.39
N HIS A 55 1.18 9.89 -11.43
CA HIS A 55 1.71 10.45 -12.67
C HIS A 55 2.53 9.39 -13.43
N ARG A 56 2.58 9.43 -14.77
CA ARG A 56 3.26 8.42 -15.60
C ARG A 56 4.73 8.18 -15.19
N THR A 57 5.40 9.22 -14.73
CA THR A 57 6.81 9.20 -14.28
C THR A 57 6.99 8.61 -12.88
N ALA A 58 5.93 8.52 -12.07
CA ALA A 58 5.93 7.76 -10.82
C ALA A 58 5.69 6.26 -11.06
N SER A 59 5.16 5.89 -12.23
CA SER A 59 4.86 4.50 -12.63
C SER A 59 5.93 3.88 -13.54
N SER A 60 7.00 4.60 -13.90
CA SER A 60 8.05 4.11 -14.79
C SER A 60 9.10 3.29 -14.05
N LEU A 61 8.79 2.01 -13.78
CA LEU A 61 9.83 1.00 -13.73
C LEU A 61 10.26 0.74 -15.18
N LEU A 62 11.51 1.02 -15.53
CA LEU A 62 12.06 0.60 -16.83
C LEU A 62 11.86 -0.91 -16.97
N LYS A 63 11.15 -1.32 -18.02
CA LYS A 63 10.98 -2.72 -18.40
C LYS A 63 12.36 -3.27 -18.78
N GLY A 64 13.10 -3.78 -17.80
CA GLY A 64 14.45 -4.29 -18.02
C GLY A 64 15.46 -4.12 -16.89
N GLY A 65 15.13 -3.50 -15.74
CA GLY A 65 15.88 -3.70 -14.49
C GLY A 65 17.41 -3.48 -14.54
N TYR A 66 17.93 -2.58 -15.37
CA TYR A 66 19.34 -2.21 -15.34
C TYR A 66 19.50 -0.81 -14.74
N PHE A 67 19.85 -0.77 -13.45
CA PHE A 67 20.65 0.33 -12.92
C PHE A 67 22.11 -0.10 -13.06
N PRO A 68 22.97 0.58 -13.84
CA PRO A 68 24.39 0.55 -13.51
C PRO A 68 24.53 1.35 -12.21
N ALA A 69 24.43 0.66 -11.08
CA ALA A 69 24.87 1.20 -9.81
C ALA A 69 26.40 1.32 -9.87
N ILE A 70 26.88 2.43 -10.44
CA ILE A 70 28.24 2.89 -10.24
C ILE A 70 28.13 4.33 -9.74
N SER A 71 27.77 4.49 -8.47
CA SER A 71 28.16 5.70 -7.76
C SER A 71 29.69 5.62 -7.65
N ALA A 72 30.38 6.41 -8.47
CA ALA A 72 31.84 6.46 -8.50
C ALA A 72 32.41 6.60 -7.08
N ALA A 73 33.43 5.81 -6.77
CA ALA A 73 34.19 5.92 -5.54
C ALA A 73 34.85 7.31 -5.45
N ARG A 74 34.79 7.94 -4.29
CA ARG A 74 35.45 9.22 -4.02
C ARG A 74 36.97 8.99 -4.03
N LYS A 75 37.70 9.61 -4.96
CA LYS A 75 39.17 9.62 -4.94
C LYS A 75 39.63 10.63 -3.89
N ALA A 76 40.32 10.14 -2.86
CA ALA A 76 41.09 10.98 -1.95
C ALA A 76 42.40 11.37 -2.65
N GLY A 77 42.73 12.65 -2.58
CA GLY A 77 43.94 13.28 -3.09
C GLY A 77 43.93 14.72 -2.66
#